data_AF-A0A5N8XXT7-F1
#
_entry.id   AF-A0A5N8XXT7-F1
#
_cell.length_a   1.000
_cell.length_b   1.000
_cell.length_c   1.000
_cell.angle_alpha   90.00
_cell.angle_beta   90.00
_cell.angle_gamma   90.00
#
_symmetry.space_group_name_H-M   'P 1'
#
loop_
_entity.id
_entity.type
_entity.pdbx_description
1 polymer ?
#
loop_
_entity_poly.entity_id
_entity_poly.type
_entity_poly.pdbx_seq_one_letter_code
_entity_poly.pdbx_strand_id
1 'polypeptide(L)'
;MSEASGNGGEPRGHTCPECAAPRAPDGTPSCSCNRRASEALRDARTAEAAAAEDFDPLRIRPYVELGGESEGSRAAPTPAPPSP
;
A
#
# COMPACT_ATOMS: atom_id res chain seq x y z
N MET A 1 18.66 24.97 -25.47
CA MET A 1 19.16 24.01 -24.46
C MET A 1 18.61 24.48 -23.13
N SER A 2 17.44 23.95 -22.74
CA SER A 2 16.76 24.34 -21.51
C SER A 2 17.46 23.65 -20.35
N GLU A 3 18.39 24.35 -19.72
CA GLU A 3 19.14 23.81 -18.60
C GLU A 3 18.22 23.64 -17.39
N ALA A 4 18.13 22.39 -16.98
CA ALA A 4 17.27 21.86 -15.96
C ALA A 4 17.34 22.66 -14.67
N SER A 5 16.18 22.79 -14.04
CA SER A 5 15.97 23.20 -12.66
C SER A 5 16.98 22.54 -11.70
N GLY A 6 18.12 23.18 -11.53
CA GLY A 6 19.10 22.86 -10.50
C GLY A 6 18.85 23.74 -9.29
N ASN A 7 17.82 23.44 -8.50
CA ASN A 7 17.84 23.86 -7.10
C ASN A 7 18.78 22.88 -6.37
N GLY A 8 20.08 23.07 -6.60
CA GLY A 8 21.13 22.32 -5.92
C GLY A 8 20.99 22.58 -4.43
N GLY A 9 20.71 21.53 -3.68
CA GLY A 9 20.51 21.59 -2.24
C GLY A 9 21.68 22.30 -1.56
N GLU A 10 21.40 23.47 -1.00
CA GLU A 10 22.20 24.04 0.08
C GLU A 10 22.47 22.91 1.11
N PRO A 11 23.71 22.68 1.56
CA PRO A 11 24.03 21.68 2.58
C PRO A 11 23.56 22.18 3.93
N ARG A 12 22.24 22.39 4.08
CA ARG A 12 21.56 22.40 5.35
C ARG A 12 21.67 20.98 5.85
N GLY A 13 22.77 20.68 6.54
CA GLY A 13 23.10 19.36 7.05
C GLY A 13 21.89 18.79 7.76
N HIS A 14 21.15 17.92 7.08
CA HIS A 14 19.96 17.33 7.63
C HIS A 14 20.41 16.39 8.75
N THR A 15 20.20 16.80 9.98
CA THR A 15 20.44 15.97 11.16
C THR A 15 19.19 15.14 11.45
N CYS A 16 19.40 13.94 11.98
CA CYS A 16 18.30 13.13 12.46
C CYS A 16 17.65 13.81 13.69
N PRO A 17 16.32 14.03 13.73
CA PRO A 17 15.68 14.67 14.89
C PRO A 17 15.72 13.80 16.15
N GLU A 18 15.92 12.49 16.02
CA GLU A 18 15.96 11.55 17.14
C GLU A 18 17.35 11.42 17.80
N CYS A 19 18.42 11.50 17.01
CA CYS A 19 19.77 11.20 17.49
C CYS A 19 20.84 12.22 17.06
N ALA A 20 20.41 13.29 16.40
CA ALA A 20 21.26 14.36 15.84
C ALA A 20 22.33 13.91 14.82
N ALA A 21 22.38 12.62 14.45
CA ALA A 21 23.35 12.13 13.48
C ALA A 21 23.23 12.87 12.14
N PRO A 22 24.33 13.42 11.59
CA PRO A 22 24.33 14.11 10.31
C PRO A 22 24.19 13.11 9.17
N ARG A 23 23.53 13.48 8.07
CA ARG A 23 23.56 12.65 6.85
C ARG A 23 24.98 12.53 6.29
N ALA A 24 25.24 11.40 5.64
CA ALA A 24 26.44 11.18 4.87
C ALA A 24 26.48 12.18 3.68
N PRO A 25 27.68 12.47 3.11
CA PRO A 25 27.83 13.44 2.03
C PRO A 25 27.04 13.10 0.75
N ASP A 26 26.70 11.82 0.56
CA ASP A 26 25.83 11.31 -0.52
C ASP A 26 24.32 11.42 -0.19
N GLY A 27 23.96 11.95 0.98
CA GLY A 27 22.59 12.05 1.46
C GLY A 27 22.07 10.79 2.18
N THR A 28 22.86 9.72 2.22
CA THR A 28 22.49 8.45 2.86
C THR A 28 22.34 8.63 4.38
N PRO A 29 21.37 7.96 5.04
CA PRO A 29 21.25 7.99 6.49
C PRO A 29 22.49 7.38 7.16
N SER A 30 23.12 8.10 8.07
CA SER A 30 24.24 7.61 8.89
C SER A 30 23.81 6.86 10.15
N CYS A 31 22.50 6.85 10.45
CA CYS A 31 21.91 6.22 11.63
C CYS A 31 20.79 5.25 11.26
N SER A 32 20.41 4.38 12.20
CA SER A 32 19.35 3.39 12.02
C SER A 32 17.95 3.89 12.39
N CYS A 33 17.79 5.13 12.85
CA CYS A 33 16.50 5.65 13.34
C CYS A 33 15.37 5.56 12.31
N ASN A 34 15.65 5.90 11.04
CA ASN A 34 14.65 5.80 9.98
C ASN A 34 14.24 4.34 9.71
N ARG A 35 15.21 3.42 9.72
CA ARG A 35 14.94 1.99 9.56
C ARG A 35 14.05 1.46 10.69
N ARG A 36 14.38 1.78 11.94
CA ARG A 36 13.56 1.39 13.11
C ARG A 36 12.14 1.95 13.04
N ALA A 37 11.99 3.22 12.67
CA ALA A 37 10.67 3.83 12.48
C ALA A 37 9.87 3.14 11.37
N SER A 38 10.53 2.81 10.25
CA SER A 38 9.91 2.10 9.13
C SER A 38 9.49 0.67 9.49
N GLU A 39 10.33 -0.04 10.24
CA GLU A 39 10.04 -1.38 10.78
C GLU A 39 8.81 -1.31 11.70
N ALA A 40 8.80 -0.40 12.68
CA ALA A 40 7.66 -0.22 13.59
C ALA A 40 6.34 0.09 12.85
N LEU A 41 6.37 0.92 11.80
CA LEU A 41 5.18 1.21 10.97
C LEU A 41 4.72 0.00 10.15
N ARG A 42 5.62 -0.89 9.73
CA ARG A 42 5.27 -2.13 9.03
C ARG A 42 4.68 -3.15 9.99
N ASP A 43 5.28 -3.28 11.18
CA ASP A 43 4.82 -4.19 12.21
C ASP A 43 3.43 -3.80 12.69
N ALA A 44 3.17 -2.50 12.93
CA ALA A 44 1.86 -1.99 13.28
C ALA A 44 0.79 -2.34 12.23
N ARG A 45 1.07 -2.09 10.94
CA ARG A 45 0.16 -2.44 9.85
C ARG A 45 -0.06 -3.96 9.71
N THR A 46 0.97 -4.76 10.00
CA THR A 46 0.87 -6.22 9.97
C THR A 46 -0.01 -6.71 11.13
N ALA A 47 0.12 -6.12 12.31
CA ALA A 47 -0.73 -6.41 13.45
C ALA A 47 -2.19 -5.98 13.21
N GLU A 48 -2.42 -4.80 12.60
CA GLU A 48 -3.74 -4.33 12.18
C GLU A 48 -4.38 -5.28 11.15
N ALA A 49 -3.62 -5.74 10.16
CA ALA A 49 -4.10 -6.71 9.17
C ALA A 49 -4.50 -8.02 9.83
N ALA A 50 -3.67 -8.58 10.71
CA ALA A 50 -3.97 -9.80 11.47
C ALA A 50 -5.26 -9.66 12.32
N ALA A 51 -5.55 -8.46 12.84
CA ALA A 51 -6.81 -8.19 13.55
C ALA A 51 -8.02 -8.03 12.60
N ALA A 52 -7.78 -7.69 11.34
CA ALA A 52 -8.78 -7.44 10.32
C ALA A 52 -9.05 -8.63 9.38
N GLU A 53 -8.49 -9.81 9.64
CA GLU A 53 -8.72 -11.07 8.88
C GLU A 53 -10.18 -11.61 9.01
N ASP A 54 -11.16 -10.72 9.22
CA ASP A 54 -12.58 -10.91 8.92
C ASP A 54 -12.99 -9.99 7.76
N PHE A 55 -12.14 -9.96 6.72
CA PHE A 55 -12.45 -9.27 5.49
C PHE A 55 -13.32 -10.19 4.64
N ASP A 56 -14.66 -10.13 4.80
CA ASP A 56 -15.61 -10.87 3.97
C ASP A 56 -15.48 -10.45 2.49
N PRO A 57 -14.80 -11.27 1.65
CA PRO A 57 -14.50 -10.90 0.27
C PRO A 57 -15.77 -10.91 -0.59
N LEU A 58 -16.93 -11.35 -0.08
CA LEU A 58 -18.20 -11.31 -0.80
C LEU A 58 -18.75 -9.89 -0.98
N ARG A 59 -18.03 -8.86 -0.51
CA ARG A 59 -18.18 -7.46 -0.96
C ARG A 59 -17.49 -7.15 -2.30
N ILE A 60 -17.04 -8.15 -3.08
CA ILE A 60 -16.82 -7.93 -4.51
C ILE A 60 -18.17 -7.47 -5.07
N ARG A 61 -18.26 -6.22 -5.54
CA ARG A 61 -19.46 -5.77 -6.27
C ARG A 61 -19.66 -6.78 -7.40
N PRO A 62 -20.75 -7.57 -7.40
CA PRO A 62 -21.12 -8.29 -8.61
C PRO A 62 -21.15 -7.27 -9.73
N TYR A 63 -20.71 -7.64 -10.93
CA TYR A 63 -20.76 -6.76 -12.09
C TYR A 63 -22.09 -6.01 -12.10
N VAL A 64 -22.04 -4.69 -11.96
CA VAL A 64 -23.22 -3.85 -12.11
C VAL A 64 -23.16 -3.29 -13.52
N GLU A 65 -24.17 -3.57 -14.34
CA GLU A 65 -24.31 -2.86 -15.61
C GLU A 65 -24.55 -1.37 -15.30
N LEU A 66 -23.62 -0.51 -15.69
CA LEU A 66 -23.85 0.93 -15.74
C LEU A 66 -24.74 1.21 -16.95
N GLY A 67 -26.05 1.09 -16.77
CA GLY A 67 -27.09 1.70 -17.60
C GLY A 67 -26.99 1.43 -19.10
N GLY A 68 -27.52 0.29 -19.52
CA GLY A 68 -27.86 0.03 -20.91
C GLY A 68 -28.41 -1.38 -21.10
N GLU A 69 -29.71 -1.55 -20.88
CA GLU A 69 -30.53 -2.64 -21.43
C GLU A 69 -30.50 -3.98 -20.67
N SER A 70 -31.36 -4.07 -19.65
CA SER A 70 -31.74 -5.31 -18.99
C SER A 70 -32.52 -6.22 -19.94
N GLU A 71 -31.88 -7.22 -20.55
CA GLU A 71 -32.56 -8.39 -21.11
C GLU A 71 -31.66 -9.63 -20.89
N GLY A 72 -32.05 -10.53 -19.98
CA GLY A 72 -31.52 -11.91 -20.00
C GLY A 72 -30.70 -12.38 -18.80
N SER A 73 -31.18 -12.20 -17.57
CA SER A 73 -30.74 -13.03 -16.43
C SER A 73 -31.21 -14.48 -16.65
N ARG A 74 -30.44 -15.30 -17.38
CA ARG A 74 -30.70 -16.73 -17.56
C ARG A 74 -30.11 -17.51 -16.38
N ALA A 75 -30.98 -18.26 -15.71
CA ALA A 75 -30.73 -19.07 -14.52
C ALA A 75 -29.47 -19.97 -14.64
N ALA A 76 -28.65 -19.95 -13.58
CA ALA A 76 -27.52 -20.87 -13.43
C ALA A 76 -28.01 -22.33 -13.26
N PRO A 77 -27.30 -23.34 -13.81
CA PRO A 77 -27.68 -24.73 -13.64
C PRO A 77 -27.39 -25.21 -12.20
N THR A 78 -28.39 -25.81 -11.57
CA THR A 78 -28.25 -26.51 -10.28
C THR A 78 -27.35 -27.75 -10.42
N PRO A 79 -26.39 -27.97 -9.51
CA PRO A 79 -25.57 -29.18 -9.53
C PRO A 79 -26.40 -30.41 -9.11
N ALA A 80 -26.31 -31.49 -9.88
CA ALA A 80 -27.01 -32.75 -9.61
C ALA A 80 -26.36 -33.51 -8.44
N PRO A 81 -27.14 -34.24 -7.62
CA PRO A 81 -26.60 -35.03 -6.51
C PRO A 81 -25.81 -36.26 -7.03
N PRO A 82 -24.82 -36.76 -6.27
CA PRO A 82 -24.04 -37.93 -6.67
C PRO A 82 -24.86 -39.22 -6.57
N SER A 83 -24.75 -40.06 -7.59
CA SER A 83 -25.39 -41.38 -7.66
C SER A 83 -24.73 -42.41 -6.72
N PRO A 84 -25.50 -43.35 -6.13
CA PRO A 84 -24.94 -44.53 -5.47
C PRO A 84 -24.38 -45.55 -6.46
#